data_AF-A6NXT2-F1
#
_entry.id   AF-A6NXT2-F1
#
_cell.length_a   1.000
_cell.length_b   1.000
_cell.length_c   1.000
_cell.angle_alpha   90.00
_cell.angle_beta   90.00
_cell.angle_gamma   90.00
#
_symmetry.space_group_name_H-M   'P 1'
#
loop_
_entity.id
_entity.type
_entity.pdbx_description
1 polymer ?
#
loop_
_entity_poly.entity_id
_entity_poly.type
_entity_poly.pdbx_seq_one_letter_code
_entity_poly.pdbx_strand_id
1 'polypeptide(L)'
;MKDIAVSETVKNRIERNQKRVHELDMLIRKIYEDNVIGRLPDRLFQSMLTDYENEQNELNKIIETDTADMQRIIGGQNNVERFLKLVKKYENITELTPAMINEFIDKILVHEPQGKGADRTTEVEIYLNYVGQFQVPVEQHEPTEEERIAAEKEAERLRRKRESNRKYMKKIREKSKEFAEHERIAEEKSSDSNVCVEQNATSKSNRQKVKGEKIA
;
A
#
# COMPACT_ATOMS: atom_id res chain seq x y z
N MET A 1 24.16 -24.30 12.71
CA MET A 1 24.80 -25.64 12.56
C MET A 1 24.29 -26.39 11.34
N LYS A 2 22.97 -26.46 11.09
CA LYS A 2 22.42 -27.12 9.87
C LYS A 2 22.95 -26.51 8.56
N ASP A 3 23.01 -25.18 8.45
CA ASP A 3 23.43 -24.53 7.19
C ASP A 3 24.91 -24.71 6.87
N ILE A 4 25.76 -24.89 7.89
CA ILE A 4 27.20 -25.14 7.72
C ILE A 4 27.42 -26.56 7.18
N ALA A 5 26.74 -27.55 7.76
CA ALA A 5 26.79 -28.93 7.28
C ALA A 5 26.23 -29.06 5.85
N VAL A 6 25.18 -28.31 5.52
CA VAL A 6 24.63 -28.24 4.15
C VAL A 6 25.61 -27.56 3.20
N SER A 7 26.28 -26.49 3.61
CA SER A 7 27.29 -25.84 2.77
C SER A 7 28.47 -26.77 2.47
N GLU A 8 28.89 -27.58 3.43
CA GLU A 8 30.01 -28.52 3.26
C GLU A 8 29.65 -29.69 2.33
N THR A 9 28.43 -30.22 2.40
CA THR A 9 27.96 -31.27 1.49
C THR A 9 27.82 -30.77 0.06
N VAL A 10 27.30 -29.57 -0.14
CA VAL A 10 27.21 -28.92 -1.47
C VAL A 10 28.61 -28.67 -2.04
N LYS A 11 29.57 -28.24 -1.21
CA LYS A 11 30.97 -28.06 -1.63
C LYS A 11 31.60 -29.36 -2.13
N ASN A 12 31.42 -30.43 -1.36
CA ASN A 12 31.91 -31.76 -1.75
C ASN A 12 31.23 -32.26 -3.04
N ARG A 13 29.95 -31.93 -3.26
CA ARG A 13 29.23 -32.27 -4.49
C ARG A 13 29.80 -31.53 -5.70
N ILE A 14 30.04 -30.22 -5.58
CA ILE A 14 30.69 -29.42 -6.63
C ILE A 14 32.05 -30.01 -6.99
N GLU A 15 32.89 -30.31 -5.99
CA GLU A 15 34.24 -30.83 -6.23
C GLU A 15 34.20 -32.20 -6.94
N ARG A 16 33.27 -33.08 -6.55
CA ARG A 16 33.09 -34.38 -7.23
C ARG A 16 32.65 -34.21 -8.68
N ASN A 17 31.68 -33.33 -8.93
CA ASN A 17 31.19 -33.09 -10.28
C ASN A 17 32.28 -32.43 -11.15
N GLN A 18 33.09 -31.52 -10.60
CA GLN A 18 34.24 -30.94 -11.29
C GLN A 18 35.29 -31.99 -11.66
N LYS A 19 35.59 -32.93 -10.75
CA LYS A 19 36.48 -34.07 -11.05
C LYS A 19 35.92 -34.93 -12.16
N ARG A 20 34.62 -35.24 -12.12
CA ARG A 20 33.96 -36.01 -13.18
C ARG A 20 34.01 -35.31 -14.53
N VAL A 21 33.74 -34.00 -14.58
CA VAL A 21 33.88 -33.20 -15.81
C VAL A 21 35.30 -33.27 -16.37
N HIS A 22 36.32 -33.17 -15.51
CA HIS A 22 37.71 -33.31 -15.92
C HIS A 22 38.05 -34.72 -16.44
N GLU A 23 37.50 -35.76 -15.83
CA GLU A 23 37.63 -37.14 -16.33
C GLU A 23 36.98 -37.28 -17.72
N LEU A 24 35.79 -36.71 -17.94
CA LEU A 24 35.11 -36.69 -19.23
C LEU A 24 35.97 -36.01 -20.30
N ASP A 25 36.60 -34.86 -19.99
CA ASP A 25 37.53 -34.17 -20.90
C ASP A 25 38.73 -35.04 -21.30
N MET A 26 39.17 -35.92 -20.40
CA MET A 26 40.28 -36.84 -20.66
C MET A 26 39.83 -38.01 -21.52
N LEU A 27 38.63 -38.53 -21.28
CA LEU A 27 38.02 -39.58 -22.10
C LEU A 27 37.74 -39.11 -23.53
N ILE A 28 37.19 -37.90 -23.69
CA ILE A 28 36.92 -37.30 -25.00
C ILE A 28 38.22 -37.17 -25.81
N ARG A 29 39.30 -36.66 -25.19
CA ARG A 29 40.61 -36.58 -25.86
C ARG A 29 41.12 -37.93 -26.33
N LYS A 30 41.03 -38.96 -25.47
CA LYS A 30 41.49 -40.32 -25.81
C LYS A 30 40.67 -40.94 -26.94
N ILE A 31 39.36 -40.74 -26.94
CA ILE A 31 38.45 -41.25 -27.97
C ILE A 31 38.72 -40.58 -29.33
N TYR A 32 39.07 -39.30 -29.32
CA TYR A 32 39.52 -38.60 -30.53
C TYR A 32 40.84 -39.17 -31.06
N GLU A 33 41.82 -39.42 -30.20
CA GLU A 33 43.09 -40.06 -30.59
C GLU A 33 42.86 -41.44 -31.22
N ASP A 34 42.01 -42.28 -30.62
CA ASP A 34 41.69 -43.61 -31.15
C ASP A 34 40.91 -43.57 -32.48
N ASN A 35 40.09 -42.54 -32.70
CA ASN A 35 39.42 -42.30 -33.97
C ASN A 35 40.41 -41.88 -35.07
N VAL A 36 41.34 -40.96 -34.79
CA VAL A 36 42.37 -40.52 -35.75
C VAL A 36 43.32 -41.67 -36.14
N ILE A 37 43.60 -42.59 -35.21
CA ILE A 37 44.39 -43.81 -35.47
C ILE A 37 43.59 -44.85 -36.29
N GLY A 38 42.28 -44.67 -36.44
CA GLY A 38 41.40 -45.57 -37.19
C GLY A 38 40.99 -46.85 -36.43
N ARG A 39 41.22 -46.90 -35.11
CA ARG A 39 40.78 -48.01 -34.26
C ARG A 39 39.29 -47.95 -33.92
N LEU A 40 38.72 -46.75 -34.00
CA LEU A 40 37.32 -46.49 -33.69
C LEU A 40 36.59 -45.92 -34.92
N PRO A 41 35.52 -46.56 -35.41
CA PRO A 41 34.74 -46.05 -36.53
C PRO A 41 33.98 -44.77 -36.15
N ASP A 42 33.91 -43.82 -37.07
CA ASP A 42 33.35 -42.47 -36.87
C ASP A 42 31.93 -42.49 -36.29
N ARG A 43 31.10 -43.45 -36.68
CA ARG A 43 29.74 -43.59 -36.17
C ARG A 43 29.71 -43.81 -34.65
N LEU A 44 30.61 -44.64 -34.12
CA LEU A 44 30.69 -44.90 -32.67
C LEU A 44 31.31 -43.72 -31.93
N PHE A 45 32.30 -43.06 -32.53
CA PHE A 45 32.88 -41.82 -32.02
C PHE A 45 31.79 -40.76 -31.79
N GLN A 46 30.97 -40.48 -32.81
CA GLN A 46 29.91 -39.47 -32.72
C GLN A 46 28.88 -39.79 -31.64
N SER A 47 28.48 -41.05 -31.52
CA SER A 47 27.55 -41.48 -30.46
C SER A 47 28.14 -41.25 -29.07
N MET A 48 29.35 -41.74 -28.82
CA MET A 48 30.01 -41.60 -27.51
C MET A 48 30.32 -40.14 -27.17
N LEU A 49 30.74 -39.34 -28.16
CA LEU A 49 30.98 -37.91 -27.98
C LEU A 49 29.69 -37.21 -27.55
N THR A 50 28.57 -37.49 -28.23
CA THR A 50 27.26 -36.92 -27.87
C THR A 50 26.87 -37.29 -26.44
N ASP A 51 27.06 -38.55 -26.04
CA ASP A 51 26.74 -39.00 -24.68
C ASP A 51 27.59 -38.28 -23.62
N TYR A 52 28.90 -38.12 -23.87
CA TYR A 52 29.79 -37.39 -22.96
C TYR A 52 29.53 -35.89 -22.92
N GLU A 53 29.23 -35.27 -24.06
CA GLU A 53 28.84 -33.85 -24.11
C GLU A 53 27.54 -33.63 -23.34
N ASN A 54 26.56 -34.54 -23.44
CA ASN A 54 25.33 -34.47 -22.66
C ASN A 54 25.61 -34.57 -21.16
N GLU A 55 26.39 -35.57 -20.72
CA GLU A 55 26.76 -35.73 -19.31
C GLU A 55 27.54 -34.51 -18.78
N GLN A 56 28.49 -33.99 -19.57
CA GLN A 56 29.26 -32.80 -19.22
C GLN A 56 28.36 -31.57 -19.07
N ASN A 57 27.41 -31.37 -19.99
CA ASN A 57 26.46 -30.27 -19.93
C ASN A 57 25.53 -30.37 -18.71
N GLU A 58 25.07 -31.57 -18.36
CA GLU A 58 24.27 -31.79 -17.16
C GLU A 58 25.07 -31.50 -15.88
N LEU A 59 26.29 -32.02 -15.78
CA LEU A 59 27.16 -31.78 -14.63
C LEU A 59 27.52 -30.30 -14.48
N ASN A 60 27.80 -29.59 -15.58
CA ASN A 60 28.08 -28.17 -15.56
C ASN A 60 26.88 -27.35 -15.10
N LYS A 61 25.66 -27.70 -15.54
CA LYS A 61 24.43 -27.06 -15.03
C LYS A 61 24.27 -27.26 -13.52
N ILE A 62 24.52 -28.48 -13.02
CA ILE A 62 24.44 -28.77 -11.57
C ILE A 62 25.50 -27.98 -10.80
N ILE A 63 26.73 -27.90 -11.32
CA ILE A 63 27.80 -27.09 -10.71
C ILE A 63 27.40 -25.62 -10.67
N GLU A 64 26.83 -25.08 -11.75
CA GLU A 64 26.38 -23.69 -11.81
C GLU A 64 25.27 -23.41 -10.79
N THR A 65 24.27 -24.29 -10.68
CA THR A 65 23.19 -24.13 -9.68
C THR A 65 23.73 -24.22 -8.25
N ASP A 66 24.60 -25.19 -7.99
CA ASP A 66 25.16 -25.42 -6.65
C ASP A 66 26.08 -24.28 -6.20
N THR A 67 26.88 -23.75 -7.13
CA THR A 67 27.75 -22.59 -6.87
C THR A 67 26.92 -21.33 -6.63
N ALA A 68 25.85 -21.11 -7.40
CA ALA A 68 24.95 -19.98 -7.18
C ALA A 68 24.25 -20.06 -5.80
N ASP A 69 23.75 -21.24 -5.43
CA ASP A 69 23.12 -21.44 -4.11
C ASP A 69 24.11 -21.26 -2.97
N MET A 70 25.33 -21.77 -3.12
CA MET A 70 26.40 -21.55 -2.15
C MET A 70 26.75 -20.07 -2.02
N GLN A 71 26.85 -19.32 -3.12
CA GLN A 71 27.10 -17.88 -3.08
C GLN A 71 25.97 -17.12 -2.40
N ARG A 72 24.70 -17.52 -2.58
CA ARG A 72 23.57 -16.92 -1.86
C ARG A 72 23.68 -17.15 -0.35
N ILE A 73 24.01 -18.37 0.07
CA ILE A 73 24.14 -18.73 1.49
C ILE A 73 25.32 -17.97 2.12
N ILE A 74 26.49 -17.99 1.48
CA ILE A 74 27.69 -17.29 1.97
C ILE A 74 27.48 -15.77 1.97
N GLY A 75 26.90 -15.23 0.89
CA GLY A 75 26.56 -13.81 0.79
C GLY A 75 25.62 -13.37 1.91
N GLY A 76 24.56 -14.14 2.18
CA GLY A 76 23.65 -13.90 3.30
C GLY A 76 24.35 -13.92 4.65
N GLN A 77 25.21 -14.90 4.93
CA GLN A 77 25.96 -14.96 6.19
C GLN A 77 26.92 -13.77 6.37
N ASN A 78 27.65 -13.41 5.31
CA ASN A 78 28.54 -12.25 5.34
C ASN A 78 27.79 -10.94 5.58
N ASN A 79 26.58 -10.83 5.03
CA ASN A 79 25.72 -9.67 5.22
C ASN A 79 25.28 -9.56 6.69
N VAL A 80 24.83 -10.66 7.30
CA VAL A 80 24.46 -10.68 8.73
C VAL A 80 25.65 -10.32 9.62
N GLU A 81 26.85 -10.83 9.33
CA GLU A 81 28.04 -10.50 10.11
C GLU A 81 28.41 -9.00 10.00
N ARG A 82 28.31 -8.43 8.79
CA ARG A 82 28.53 -6.99 8.56
C ARG A 82 27.50 -6.13 9.28
N PHE A 83 26.23 -6.53 9.24
CA PHE A 83 25.17 -5.85 9.99
C PHE A 83 25.43 -5.88 11.49
N LEU A 84 25.78 -7.03 12.05
CA LEU A 84 26.07 -7.17 13.47
C LEU A 84 27.26 -6.30 13.90
N LYS A 85 28.28 -6.16 13.05
CA LYS A 85 29.41 -5.25 13.28
C LYS A 85 28.97 -3.79 13.29
N LEU A 86 28.08 -3.38 12.38
CA LEU A 86 27.50 -2.04 12.36
C LEU A 86 26.68 -1.75 13.63
N VAL A 87 25.80 -2.67 14.02
CA VAL A 87 25.01 -2.54 15.26
C VAL A 87 25.91 -2.37 16.47
N LYS A 88 26.94 -3.23 16.64
CA LYS A 88 27.89 -3.14 17.75
C LYS A 88 28.70 -1.84 17.76
N LYS A 89 29.07 -1.31 16.59
CA LYS A 89 29.80 -0.04 16.46
C LYS A 89 28.98 1.13 17.01
N TYR A 90 27.66 1.06 16.86
CA TYR A 90 26.73 2.13 17.17
C TYR A 90 25.71 1.73 18.25
N GLU A 91 26.09 0.83 19.18
CA GLU A 91 25.20 0.40 20.27
C GLU A 91 25.09 1.44 21.39
N ASN A 92 26.15 2.20 21.64
CA ASN A 92 26.25 3.17 22.74
C ASN A 92 26.46 4.61 22.22
N ILE A 93 25.50 5.11 21.44
CA ILE A 93 25.57 6.46 20.88
C ILE A 93 24.68 7.39 21.70
N THR A 94 25.21 8.57 22.03
CA THR A 94 24.45 9.62 22.70
C THR A 94 23.65 10.48 21.72
N GLU A 95 24.09 10.58 20.46
CA GLU A 95 23.46 11.41 19.42
C GLU A 95 23.36 10.65 18.10
N LEU A 96 22.17 10.68 17.49
CA LEU A 96 21.93 10.07 16.18
C LEU A 96 22.33 11.05 15.06
N THR A 97 23.35 10.69 14.28
CA THR A 97 23.78 11.53 13.15
C THR A 97 23.21 11.03 11.80
N PRO A 98 22.95 11.92 10.83
CA PRO A 98 22.47 11.52 9.50
C PRO A 98 23.43 10.55 8.78
N ALA A 99 24.74 10.69 9.00
CA ALA A 99 25.74 9.78 8.43
C ALA A 99 25.53 8.33 8.91
N MET A 100 25.17 8.14 10.18
CA MET A 100 24.89 6.82 10.72
C MET A 100 23.62 6.22 10.13
N ILE A 101 22.57 7.02 9.96
CA ILE A 101 21.31 6.58 9.34
C ILE A 101 21.58 6.11 7.90
N ASN A 102 22.37 6.86 7.13
CA ASN A 102 22.74 6.49 5.77
C ASN A 102 23.62 5.23 5.70
N GLU A 103 24.43 4.95 6.74
CA GLU A 103 25.16 3.68 6.84
C GLU A 103 24.24 2.49 7.14
N PHE A 104 23.09 2.72 7.78
CA PHE A 104 22.13 1.66 8.12
C PHE A 104 21.04 1.45 7.09
N ILE A 105 20.60 2.49 6.39
CA ILE A 105 19.48 2.44 5.45
C ILE A 105 20.03 2.31 4.01
N ASP A 106 19.56 1.29 3.29
CA ASP A 106 19.82 1.12 1.86
C ASP A 106 18.89 2.05 1.06
N LYS A 107 17.58 1.92 1.30
CA LYS A 107 16.55 2.72 0.63
C LYS A 107 15.29 2.86 1.48
N ILE A 108 14.53 3.91 1.20
CA ILE A 108 13.21 4.17 1.78
C ILE A 108 12.22 4.22 0.62
N LEU A 109 11.25 3.32 0.60
CA LEU A 109 10.15 3.36 -0.36
C LEU A 109 8.94 4.02 0.32
N VAL A 110 8.46 5.10 -0.30
CA VAL A 110 7.27 5.82 0.15
C VAL A 110 6.18 5.53 -0.86
N HIS A 111 5.13 4.84 -0.42
CA HIS A 111 4.00 4.49 -1.26
C HIS A 111 3.07 5.68 -1.48
N GLU A 112 2.13 5.53 -2.41
CA GLU A 112 1.12 6.55 -2.62
C GLU A 112 0.23 6.71 -1.37
N PRO A 113 -0.07 7.95 -0.97
CA PRO A 113 -0.88 8.20 0.21
C PRO A 113 -2.32 7.74 -0.03
N GLN A 114 -2.82 6.91 0.87
CA GLN A 114 -4.18 6.37 0.84
C GLN A 114 -5.10 7.20 1.75
N GLY A 115 -6.35 7.40 1.33
CA GLY A 115 -7.38 8.11 2.12
C GLY A 115 -7.74 9.51 1.63
N LYS A 116 -8.63 10.19 2.35
CA LYS A 116 -9.13 11.54 2.03
C LYS A 116 -9.17 12.42 3.29
N GLY A 117 -8.67 13.64 3.21
CA GLY A 117 -8.75 14.62 4.30
C GLY A 117 -7.77 14.34 5.44
N ALA A 118 -8.26 14.27 6.68
CA ALA A 118 -7.46 14.12 7.90
C ALA A 118 -6.92 12.68 8.11
N ASP A 119 -7.57 11.67 7.53
CA ASP A 119 -7.20 10.25 7.68
C ASP A 119 -6.25 9.78 6.56
N ARG A 120 -5.46 10.71 5.99
CA ARG A 120 -4.51 10.38 4.92
C ARG A 120 -3.30 9.68 5.52
N THR A 121 -3.12 8.40 5.22
CA THR A 121 -1.97 7.60 5.68
C THR A 121 -1.06 7.27 4.50
N THR A 122 0.25 7.22 4.76
CA THR A 122 1.25 6.84 3.75
C THR A 122 2.03 5.66 4.29
N GLU A 123 2.09 4.58 3.53
CA GLU A 123 2.88 3.42 3.89
C GLU A 123 4.35 3.69 3.51
N VAL A 124 5.25 3.45 4.46
CA VAL A 124 6.69 3.65 4.28
C VAL A 124 7.40 2.34 4.57
N GLU A 125 8.11 1.82 3.58
CA GLU A 125 8.96 0.65 3.73
C GLU A 125 10.42 1.08 3.84
N ILE A 126 11.09 0.65 4.92
CA ILE A 126 12.50 0.94 5.17
C ILE A 126 13.30 -0.34 4.88
N TYR A 127 14.27 -0.23 3.98
CA TYR A 127 15.23 -1.28 3.70
C TYR A 127 16.55 -0.97 4.41
N LEU A 128 16.96 -1.86 5.30
CA LEU A 128 18.24 -1.78 5.98
C LEU A 128 19.34 -2.43 5.13
N ASN A 129 20.52 -1.83 5.17
CA ASN A 129 21.73 -2.42 4.60
C ASN A 129 21.95 -3.81 5.21
N TYR A 130 22.22 -4.79 4.34
CA TYR A 130 22.53 -6.19 4.67
C TYR A 130 21.39 -7.06 5.24
N VAL A 131 20.25 -6.49 5.66
CA VAL A 131 19.09 -7.24 6.21
C VAL A 131 17.88 -7.20 5.27
N GLY A 132 17.74 -6.14 4.47
CA GLY A 132 16.61 -5.96 3.56
C GLY A 132 15.44 -5.27 4.25
N GLN A 133 14.21 -5.65 3.90
CA GLN A 133 12.99 -5.00 4.42
C GLN A 133 12.89 -5.21 5.93
N PHE A 134 12.88 -4.11 6.68
CA PHE A 134 12.67 -4.14 8.12
C PHE A 134 11.23 -3.76 8.44
N GLN A 135 10.53 -4.67 9.11
CA GLN A 135 9.23 -4.36 9.70
C GLN A 135 9.49 -3.91 11.13
N VAL A 136 9.27 -2.63 11.41
CA VAL A 136 9.27 -2.11 12.79
C VAL A 136 8.14 -2.84 13.51
N PRO A 137 8.41 -3.62 14.57
CA PRO A 137 7.36 -4.13 15.42
C PRO A 137 6.63 -2.92 16.00
N VAL A 138 5.39 -2.70 15.56
CA VAL A 138 4.54 -1.69 16.18
C VAL A 138 4.22 -2.23 17.55
N GLU A 139 4.92 -1.75 18.58
CA GLU A 139 4.45 -1.89 19.94
C GLU A 139 3.03 -1.31 19.98
N GLN A 140 2.04 -2.18 20.15
CA GLN A 140 0.65 -1.79 20.32
C GLN A 140 0.58 -1.10 21.68
N HIS A 141 0.88 0.20 21.71
CA HIS A 141 0.61 1.01 22.88
C HIS A 141 -0.90 1.05 23.02
N GLU A 142 -1.45 0.23 23.92
CA GLU A 142 -2.84 0.38 24.33
C GLU A 142 -3.00 1.81 24.84
N PRO A 143 -3.96 2.60 24.33
CA PRO A 143 -4.15 3.98 24.76
C PRO A 143 -4.26 4.00 26.28
N THR A 144 -3.39 4.77 26.94
CA THR A 144 -3.40 4.89 28.40
C THR A 144 -4.80 5.27 28.84
N GLU A 145 -5.27 4.75 29.98
CA GLU A 145 -6.63 4.97 30.50
C GLU A 145 -7.03 6.47 30.48
N GLU A 146 -6.05 7.36 30.71
CA GLU A 146 -6.22 8.81 30.68
C GLU A 146 -6.59 9.39 29.30
N GLU A 147 -6.01 8.87 28.22
CA GLU A 147 -6.32 9.31 26.85
C GLU A 147 -7.70 8.84 26.41
N ARG A 148 -8.12 7.63 26.84
CA ARG A 148 -9.47 7.11 26.59
C ARG A 148 -10.52 8.00 27.25
N ILE A 149 -10.29 8.40 28.49
CA ILE A 149 -11.18 9.29 29.25
C ILE A 149 -11.21 10.69 28.61
N ALA A 150 -10.07 11.21 28.14
CA ALA A 150 -10.03 12.50 27.46
C ALA A 150 -10.80 12.48 26.12
N ALA A 151 -10.60 11.45 25.30
CA ALA A 151 -11.31 11.26 24.04
C ALA A 151 -12.82 11.10 24.24
N GLU A 152 -13.24 10.36 25.28
CA GLU A 152 -14.66 10.21 25.63
C GLU A 152 -15.27 11.54 26.07
N LYS A 153 -14.59 12.31 26.93
CA LYS A 153 -15.03 13.65 27.35
C LYS A 153 -15.13 14.61 26.16
N GLU A 154 -14.18 14.55 25.23
CA GLU A 154 -14.20 15.39 24.03
C GLU A 154 -15.33 14.99 23.08
N ALA A 155 -15.53 13.69 22.86
CA ALA A 155 -16.63 13.15 22.07
C ALA A 155 -18.00 13.51 22.67
N GLU A 156 -18.14 13.44 23.99
CA GLU A 156 -19.35 13.86 24.70
C GLU A 156 -19.59 15.37 24.52
N ARG A 157 -18.56 16.20 24.67
CA ARG A 157 -18.64 17.65 24.45
C ARG A 157 -19.07 17.97 23.02
N LEU A 158 -18.51 17.29 22.02
CA LEU A 158 -18.88 17.41 20.61
C LEU A 158 -20.32 16.96 20.37
N ARG A 159 -20.76 15.85 20.98
CA ARG A 159 -22.13 15.35 20.88
C ARG A 159 -23.13 16.34 21.48
N ARG A 160 -22.88 16.86 22.68
CA ARG A 160 -23.68 17.92 23.30
C ARG A 160 -23.74 19.17 22.42
N LYS A 161 -22.62 19.60 21.84
CA LYS A 161 -22.57 20.74 20.92
C LYS A 161 -23.41 20.49 19.66
N ARG A 162 -23.33 19.30 19.07
CA ARG A 162 -24.13 18.89 17.90
C ARG A 162 -25.63 18.85 18.22
N GLU A 163 -26.01 18.31 19.38
CA GLU A 163 -27.41 18.25 19.82
C GLU A 163 -27.99 19.65 20.10
N SER A 164 -27.24 20.51 20.80
CA SER A 164 -27.64 21.91 21.02
C SER A 164 -27.76 22.68 19.71
N ASN A 165 -26.80 22.52 18.78
CA ASN A 165 -26.86 23.15 17.47
C ASN A 165 -28.07 22.63 16.66
N ARG A 166 -28.36 21.33 16.69
CA ARG A 166 -29.55 20.74 16.07
C ARG A 166 -30.85 21.33 16.59
N LYS A 167 -30.98 21.50 17.92
CA LYS A 167 -32.16 22.12 18.55
C LYS A 167 -32.30 23.59 18.17
N TYR A 168 -31.19 24.34 18.22
CA TYR A 168 -31.16 25.75 17.82
C TYR A 168 -31.60 25.94 16.36
N MET A 169 -31.05 25.14 15.43
CA MET A 169 -31.40 25.18 14.02
C MET A 169 -32.87 24.79 13.77
N LYS A 170 -33.42 23.85 14.54
CA LYS A 170 -34.85 23.49 14.46
C LYS A 170 -35.73 24.70 14.83
N LYS A 171 -35.40 25.41 15.92
CA LYS A 171 -36.14 26.59 16.36
C LYS A 171 -36.05 27.75 15.37
N ILE A 172 -34.88 27.95 14.76
CA ILE A 172 -34.69 28.91 13.66
C ILE A 172 -35.61 28.56 12.49
N ARG A 173 -35.65 27.28 12.09
CA ARG A 173 -36.49 26.80 10.99
C ARG A 173 -37.99 26.90 11.28
N GLU A 174 -38.40 26.69 12.52
CA GLU A 174 -39.80 26.86 12.96
C GLU A 174 -40.21 28.32 12.92
N LYS A 175 -39.41 29.22 13.51
CA LYS A 175 -39.66 30.66 13.44
C LYS A 175 -39.71 31.19 12.01
N SER A 176 -38.85 30.70 11.12
CA SER A 176 -38.91 31.11 9.70
C SER A 176 -40.17 30.61 9.01
N LYS A 177 -40.69 29.43 9.40
CA LYS A 177 -41.96 28.91 8.87
C LYS A 177 -43.15 29.72 9.40
N GLU A 178 -43.19 29.99 10.71
CA GLU A 178 -44.21 30.83 11.33
C GLU A 178 -44.22 32.23 10.72
N PHE A 179 -43.04 32.83 10.52
CA PHE A 179 -42.93 34.12 9.85
C PHE A 179 -43.45 34.06 8.41
N ALA A 180 -43.07 33.05 7.63
CA ALA A 180 -43.58 32.84 6.28
C ALA A 180 -45.10 32.56 6.23
N GLU A 181 -45.65 31.88 7.24
CA GLU A 181 -47.10 31.66 7.38
C GLU A 181 -47.83 32.96 7.74
N HIS A 182 -47.29 33.76 8.67
CA HIS A 182 -47.84 35.07 8.99
C HIS A 182 -47.78 36.03 7.79
N GLU A 183 -46.69 36.01 7.04
CA GLU A 183 -46.51 36.77 5.80
C GLU A 183 -47.56 36.35 4.75
N ARG A 184 -47.74 35.04 4.53
CA ARG A 184 -48.79 34.50 3.66
C ARG A 184 -50.22 34.89 4.10
N ILE A 185 -50.52 34.82 5.39
CA ILE A 185 -51.86 35.21 5.92
C ILE A 185 -52.08 36.71 5.77
N ALA A 186 -51.03 37.53 5.90
CA ALA A 186 -51.12 38.96 5.66
C ALA A 186 -51.37 39.28 4.17
N GLU A 187 -50.71 38.57 3.26
CA GLU A 187 -50.93 38.67 1.82
C GLU A 187 -52.36 38.24 1.44
N GLU A 188 -52.86 37.13 2.01
CA GLU A 188 -54.22 36.61 1.80
C GLU A 188 -55.29 37.59 2.32
N LYS A 189 -55.11 38.14 3.53
CA LYS A 189 -56.01 39.18 4.07
C LYS A 189 -55.95 40.50 3.30
N SER A 190 -54.79 40.86 2.74
CA SER A 190 -54.68 42.02 1.85
C SER A 190 -55.43 41.78 0.53
N SER A 191 -55.43 40.54 0.04
CA SER A 191 -56.14 40.12 -1.17
C SER A 191 -57.67 40.12 -0.96
N ASP A 192 -58.17 39.62 0.17
CA ASP A 192 -59.60 39.64 0.52
C ASP A 192 -60.14 41.06 0.75
N SER A 193 -59.31 41.96 1.29
CA SER A 193 -59.68 43.37 1.45
C SER A 193 -59.82 44.10 0.11
N ASN A 194 -59.01 43.74 -0.89
CA ASN A 194 -59.11 44.28 -2.25
C ASN A 194 -60.33 43.74 -3.01
N VAL A 195 -60.71 42.46 -2.81
CA VAL A 195 -61.93 41.87 -3.40
C VAL A 195 -63.21 42.56 -2.86
N CYS A 196 -63.27 42.90 -1.58
CA CYS A 196 -64.40 43.63 -0.98
C CYS A 196 -64.53 45.08 -1.47
N VAL A 197 -63.43 45.73 -1.88
CA VAL A 197 -63.46 47.09 -2.43
C VAL A 197 -63.99 47.09 -3.88
N GLU A 198 -63.62 46.10 -4.70
CA GLU A 198 -64.10 45.98 -6.09
C GLU A 198 -65.60 45.63 -6.19
N GLN A 199 -66.12 44.79 -5.29
CA GLN A 199 -67.56 44.45 -5.25
C GLN A 199 -68.44 45.64 -4.80
N ASN A 200 -67.89 46.56 -4.01
CA ASN A 200 -68.59 47.78 -3.58
C ASN A 200 -68.53 48.92 -4.61
N ALA A 201 -67.50 48.96 -5.47
CA ALA A 201 -67.42 49.90 -6.60
C ALA A 201 -68.42 49.54 -7.72
N THR A 202 -68.56 48.24 -8.03
CA THR A 202 -69.51 47.74 -9.04
C THR A 202 -70.97 47.87 -8.60
N SER A 203 -71.26 47.74 -7.30
CA SER A 203 -72.60 47.93 -6.74
C SER A 203 -73.09 49.40 -6.76
N LYS A 204 -72.18 50.38 -6.64
CA LYS A 204 -72.53 51.81 -6.76
C LYS A 204 -72.76 52.24 -8.21
N SER A 205 -72.08 51.63 -9.18
CA SER A 205 -72.29 51.91 -10.61
C SER A 205 -73.66 51.42 -11.13
N ASN A 206 -74.21 50.32 -10.59
CA ASN A 206 -75.52 49.81 -11.01
C ASN A 206 -76.72 50.53 -10.38
N ARG A 207 -76.54 51.29 -9.29
CA ARG A 207 -77.63 52.09 -8.69
C ARG A 207 -77.96 53.36 -9.48
N GLN A 208 -77.06 53.81 -10.37
CA GLN A 208 -77.26 54.99 -11.22
C GLN A 208 -77.86 54.68 -12.60
N LYS A 209 -77.92 53.40 -13.03
CA LYS A 209 -78.44 53.00 -14.35
C LYS A 209 -79.94 52.69 -14.44
N VAL A 210 -80.69 52.62 -13.32
CA VAL A 210 -82.14 52.25 -13.34
C VAL A 210 -83.07 53.47 -13.24
N LYS A 211 -82.55 54.71 -13.30
CA LYS A 211 -83.35 55.96 -13.27
C LYS A 211 -83.38 56.72 -14.60
N GLY A 212 -83.03 56.07 -15.72
CA GLY A 212 -82.89 56.69 -17.03
C GLY A 212 -83.45 55.89 -18.20
N GLU A 213 -84.61 55.27 -18.06
CA GLU A 213 -85.44 54.89 -19.22
C GLU A 213 -86.86 55.40 -18.96
N LYS A 214 -87.04 56.67 -19.30
CA LYS A 214 -88.32 57.38 -19.36
C LYS A 214 -88.77 57.40 -20.82
N ILE A 215 -90.03 57.01 -21.03
CA ILE A 215 -91.02 57.74 -21.85
C ILE A 215 -90.73 57.79 -23.36
N ALA A 216 -91.54 57.02 -24.11
CA ALA A 216 -92.21 57.53 -25.30
C ALA A 216 -93.58 58.08 -24.87
#